data_AF-A0A521EPG8-F1
#
_entry.id   AF-A0A521EPG8-F1
#
_cell.length_a   1.000
_cell.length_b   1.000
_cell.length_c   1.000
_cell.angle_alpha   90.00
_cell.angle_beta   90.00
_cell.angle_gamma   90.00
#
_symmetry.space_group_name_H-M   'P 1'
#
loop_
_entity.id
_entity.type
_entity.pdbx_description
1 polymer ?
#
loop_
_entity_poly.entity_id
_entity_poly.type
_entity_poly.pdbx_seq_one_letter_code
_entity_poly.pdbx_strand_id
1 'polypeptide(L)'
;MTHLDGRRSYDARVVQPSRVGEPAEADVVTLSPGGRRARLAATAVVLALVLAGTLWGTDASFPFGPFKMYSTRADANAPVVSTRVVGLTDAGEEVRLSGGEVGLRRAEFEGQLPRLVDDPTLLVTLAETYARRHPEATALVEVQVVQRHFELADGLPTGDWFDRVLVDQDLEAGS
;
A
#
# COMPACT_ATOMS: atom_id res chain seq x y z
N MET A 1 26.08 24.46 35.01
CA MET A 1 26.97 25.51 35.52
C MET A 1 26.24 26.23 36.64
N THR A 2 26.74 26.12 37.87
CA THR A 2 26.20 26.77 39.07
C THR A 2 26.97 28.07 39.26
N HIS A 3 26.29 29.19 39.53
CA HIS A 3 27.00 30.42 39.92
C HIS A 3 27.70 30.20 41.27
N LEU A 4 28.83 30.89 41.49
CA LEU A 4 29.72 30.69 42.65
C LEU A 4 29.07 30.95 44.03
N ASP A 5 27.87 31.53 44.09
CA ASP A 5 27.09 31.77 45.30
C ASP A 5 26.10 30.63 45.67
N GLY A 6 26.21 29.46 45.05
CA GLY A 6 25.44 28.25 45.43
C GLY A 6 23.95 28.26 45.05
N ARG A 7 23.43 29.34 44.47
CA ARG A 7 22.07 29.39 43.88
C ARG A 7 22.06 28.74 42.50
N ARG A 8 21.07 27.88 42.23
CA ARG A 8 20.87 27.31 40.89
C ARG A 8 20.25 28.38 39.98
N SER A 9 20.56 28.34 38.68
CA SER A 9 20.03 29.32 37.71
C SER A 9 18.51 29.40 37.63
N TYR A 10 17.79 28.42 38.17
CA TYR A 10 16.32 28.37 38.21
C TYR A 10 15.72 28.94 39.51
N ASP A 11 16.55 29.30 40.49
CA ASP A 11 16.08 29.88 41.76
C ASP A 11 15.82 31.40 41.67
N ALA A 12 16.10 32.00 40.50
CA ALA A 12 15.72 33.38 40.23
C ALA A 12 14.19 33.46 40.14
N ARG A 13 13.58 34.30 40.97
CA ARG A 13 12.14 34.63 40.86
C ARG A 13 11.91 35.15 39.46
N VAL A 14 11.16 34.41 38.65
CA VAL A 14 10.71 34.86 37.34
C VAL A 14 9.86 36.10 37.58
N VAL A 15 10.46 37.28 37.37
CA VAL A 15 9.71 38.52 37.28
C VAL A 15 8.90 38.38 36.02
N GLN A 16 7.61 38.07 36.17
CA GLN A 16 6.68 38.17 35.05
C GLN A 16 6.83 39.59 34.51
N PRO A 17 7.18 39.77 33.23
CA PRO A 17 7.15 41.09 32.64
C PRO A 17 5.74 41.64 32.90
N SER A 18 5.66 42.81 33.52
CA SER A 18 4.40 43.56 33.66
C SER A 18 3.73 43.51 32.29
N ARG A 19 2.51 42.97 32.20
CA ARG A 19 1.78 42.90 30.92
C ARG A 19 1.65 44.32 30.39
N VAL A 20 2.55 44.70 29.49
CA VAL A 20 2.38 45.91 28.70
C VAL A 20 1.30 45.56 27.69
N GLY A 21 0.13 46.15 27.90
CA GLY A 21 -1.12 45.76 27.25
C GLY A 21 -1.85 44.72 28.10
N GLU A 22 -2.83 45.17 28.90
CA GLU A 22 -4.01 44.33 29.10
C GLU A 22 -4.43 43.82 27.73
N PRO A 23 -4.58 42.49 27.52
CA PRO A 23 -5.12 42.03 26.26
C PRO A 23 -6.49 42.69 26.16
N ALA A 24 -6.72 43.46 25.08
CA ALA A 24 -8.06 43.83 24.68
C ALA A 24 -8.91 42.57 24.86
N GLU A 25 -9.88 42.66 25.77
CA GLU A 25 -10.78 41.58 26.12
C GLU A 25 -11.17 40.93 24.81
N ALA A 26 -10.65 39.72 24.54
CA ALA A 26 -10.65 39.17 23.20
C ALA A 26 -12.12 39.04 22.80
N ASP A 27 -12.57 39.95 21.94
CA ASP A 27 -13.98 40.14 21.66
C ASP A 27 -14.53 38.78 21.22
N VAL A 28 -15.38 38.18 22.05
CA VAL A 28 -15.76 36.78 21.89
C VAL A 28 -16.67 36.73 20.66
N VAL A 29 -16.07 36.45 19.51
CA VAL A 29 -16.81 36.36 18.25
C VAL A 29 -17.71 35.13 18.30
N THR A 30 -18.98 35.35 18.60
CA THR A 30 -19.99 34.30 18.60
C THR A 30 -20.32 33.92 17.16
N LEU A 31 -20.32 32.62 16.86
CA LEU A 31 -20.70 32.12 15.54
C LEU A 31 -22.15 32.48 15.23
N SER A 32 -22.39 33.01 14.04
CA SER A 32 -23.75 33.17 13.54
C SER A 32 -24.45 31.81 13.45
N PRO A 33 -25.78 31.75 13.58
CA PRO A 33 -26.54 30.50 13.42
C PRO A 33 -26.26 29.80 12.08
N GLY A 34 -26.06 30.57 11.01
CA GLY A 34 -25.66 30.05 9.70
C GLY A 34 -24.27 29.42 9.71
N GLY A 35 -23.28 30.09 10.33
CA GLY A 35 -21.92 29.56 10.48
C GLY A 35 -21.88 28.27 11.31
N ARG A 36 -22.69 28.18 12.36
CA ARG A 36 -22.84 26.95 13.16
C ARG A 36 -23.46 25.81 12.34
N ARG A 37 -24.54 26.08 11.60
CA ARG A 37 -25.21 25.08 10.75
C ARG A 37 -24.27 24.55 9.66
N ALA A 38 -23.53 25.43 8.99
CA ALA A 38 -22.58 25.05 7.96
C ALA A 38 -21.48 24.10 8.50
N ARG A 39 -20.91 24.41 9.67
CA ARG A 39 -19.91 23.55 10.31
C ARG A 39 -20.49 22.19 10.71
N LEU A 40 -21.68 22.17 11.31
CA LEU A 40 -22.35 20.91 11.66
C LEU A 40 -22.67 20.06 10.44
N ALA A 41 -23.14 20.68 9.35
CA ALA A 41 -23.39 19.99 8.09
C ALA A 41 -22.09 19.41 7.51
N ALA A 42 -21.01 20.19 7.48
CA ALA A 42 -19.71 19.71 7.03
C ALA A 42 -19.20 18.53 7.88
N THR A 43 -19.31 18.62 9.21
CA THR A 43 -18.95 17.51 10.12
C THR A 43 -19.80 16.28 9.87
N ALA A 44 -21.11 16.44 9.69
CA ALA A 44 -22.02 15.32 9.42
C ALA A 44 -21.70 14.62 8.08
N VAL A 45 -21.37 15.40 7.04
CA VAL A 45 -20.96 14.86 5.74
C VAL A 45 -19.66 14.07 5.87
N VAL A 46 -18.63 14.65 6.51
CA VAL A 46 -17.35 13.94 6.70
C VAL A 46 -17.54 12.67 7.53
N LEU A 47 -18.35 12.73 8.61
CA LEU A 47 -18.67 11.56 9.41
C LEU A 47 -19.38 10.48 8.59
N ALA A 48 -20.36 10.85 7.77
CA ALA A 48 -21.07 9.91 6.91
C ALA A 48 -20.14 9.25 5.89
N LEU A 49 -19.24 10.01 5.27
CA LEU A 49 -18.23 9.47 4.35
C LEU A 49 -17.27 8.50 5.04
N VAL A 50 -16.78 8.83 6.24
CA VAL A 50 -15.91 7.96 7.04
C VAL A 50 -16.62 6.67 7.45
N LEU A 51 -17.86 6.75 7.92
CA LEU A 51 -18.65 5.58 8.29
C LEU A 51 -18.92 4.69 7.07
N ALA A 52 -19.29 5.29 5.93
CA ALA A 52 -19.52 4.55 4.71
C ALA A 52 -18.24 3.86 4.21
N GLY A 53 -17.11 4.56 4.20
CA GLY A 53 -15.83 3.99 3.83
C GLY A 53 -15.34 2.92 4.82
N THR A 54 -15.61 3.07 6.12
CA THR A 54 -15.25 2.08 7.15
C THR A 54 -16.05 0.78 7.01
N LEU A 55 -17.36 0.89 6.76
CA LEU A 55 -18.25 -0.27 6.72
C LEU A 55 -18.22 -1.00 5.37
N TRP A 56 -18.04 -0.29 4.26
CA TRP A 56 -18.13 -0.86 2.90
C TRP A 56 -16.91 -0.59 2.02
N GLY A 57 -16.03 0.32 2.41
CA GLY A 57 -14.86 0.70 1.62
C GLY A 57 -13.73 -0.33 1.66
N THR A 58 -12.80 -0.15 0.74
CA THR A 58 -11.52 -0.88 0.69
C THR A 58 -10.37 0.12 0.81
N ASP A 59 -9.12 -0.36 0.80
CA ASP A 59 -7.94 0.52 0.77
C ASP A 59 -7.96 1.50 -0.43
N ALA A 60 -8.62 1.13 -1.54
CA ALA A 60 -8.82 2.00 -2.71
C ALA A 60 -9.78 3.17 -2.47
N SER A 61 -10.59 3.11 -1.40
CA SER A 61 -11.56 4.15 -1.02
C SER A 61 -10.97 5.23 -0.10
N PHE A 62 -9.64 5.24 0.08
CA PHE A 62 -8.92 6.31 0.77
C PHE A 62 -9.30 7.70 0.18
N PRO A 63 -9.48 8.75 1.00
CA PRO A 63 -9.16 8.86 2.42
C PRO A 63 -10.28 8.45 3.39
N PHE A 64 -11.43 8.01 2.89
CA PHE A 64 -12.58 7.69 3.74
C PHE A 64 -12.72 6.20 4.05
N GLY A 65 -12.10 5.33 3.23
CA GLY A 65 -11.91 3.91 3.51
C GLY A 65 -10.74 3.63 4.45
N PRO A 66 -10.79 2.54 5.24
CA PRO A 66 -9.73 2.20 6.18
C PRO A 66 -8.53 1.62 5.44
N PHE A 67 -7.33 1.81 6.00
CA PHE A 67 -6.19 0.96 5.65
C PHE A 67 -6.36 -0.39 6.36
N LYS A 68 -6.78 -1.43 5.63
CA LYS A 68 -7.05 -2.78 6.15
C LYS A 68 -5.84 -3.36 6.87
N MET A 69 -4.64 -3.00 6.41
CA MET A 69 -3.35 -3.37 7.03
C MET A 69 -3.26 -3.03 8.52
N TYR A 70 -3.96 -2.00 9.00
CA TYR A 70 -3.91 -1.55 10.39
C TYR A 70 -5.23 -1.72 11.15
N SER A 71 -6.32 -2.05 10.47
CA SER A 71 -7.67 -2.02 11.04
C SER A 71 -8.32 -3.40 11.16
N THR A 72 -7.72 -4.43 10.57
CA THR A 72 -8.27 -5.79 10.59
C THR A 72 -7.20 -6.82 10.96
N ARG A 73 -7.62 -7.90 11.64
CA ARG A 73 -6.77 -9.07 11.86
C ARG A 73 -6.83 -9.94 10.60
N ALA A 74 -5.68 -10.36 10.10
CA ALA A 74 -5.61 -11.37 9.04
C ALA A 74 -6.17 -12.71 9.53
N ASP A 75 -6.90 -13.43 8.68
CA ASP A 75 -7.34 -14.79 8.97
C ASP A 75 -6.10 -15.68 9.16
N ALA A 76 -6.03 -16.36 10.32
CA ALA A 76 -4.88 -17.17 10.71
C ALA A 76 -4.74 -18.46 9.89
N ASN A 77 -5.78 -18.85 9.16
CA ASN A 77 -5.79 -20.03 8.29
C ASN A 77 -5.84 -19.66 6.80
N ALA A 78 -5.89 -18.37 6.45
CA ALA A 78 -5.80 -17.96 5.07
C ALA A 78 -4.35 -18.13 4.57
N PRO A 79 -4.14 -18.60 3.33
CA PRO A 79 -2.80 -18.85 2.81
C PRO A 79 -2.03 -17.54 2.61
N VAL A 80 -0.71 -17.62 2.79
CA VAL A 80 0.20 -16.54 2.38
C VAL A 80 0.46 -16.68 0.89
N VAL A 81 0.19 -15.62 0.14
CA VAL A 81 0.29 -15.64 -1.33
C VAL A 81 1.59 -14.97 -1.78
N SER A 82 2.36 -15.66 -2.62
CA SER A 82 3.52 -15.10 -3.31
C SER A 82 3.30 -15.13 -4.82
N THR A 83 3.18 -13.96 -5.42
CA THR A 83 3.02 -13.80 -6.87
C THR A 83 4.38 -13.74 -7.57
N ARG A 84 4.51 -14.43 -8.70
CA ARG A 84 5.68 -14.42 -9.57
C ARG A 84 5.26 -14.46 -11.04
N VAL A 85 6.11 -13.91 -11.90
CA VAL A 85 5.99 -14.04 -13.35
C VAL A 85 7.07 -14.97 -13.83
N VAL A 86 6.68 -15.91 -14.66
CA VAL A 86 7.57 -16.93 -15.21
C VAL A 86 7.35 -17.02 -16.71
N GLY A 87 8.43 -17.17 -17.45
CA GLY A 87 8.40 -17.62 -18.83
C GLY A 87 8.64 -19.12 -18.86
N LEU A 88 8.08 -19.82 -19.84
CA LEU A 88 8.39 -21.20 -20.12
C LEU A 88 9.15 -21.29 -21.44
N THR A 89 10.19 -22.12 -21.49
CA THR A 89 10.87 -22.48 -22.73
C THR A 89 10.13 -23.62 -23.44
N ASP A 90 10.49 -23.90 -24.69
CA ASP A 90 10.02 -25.06 -25.45
C ASP A 90 10.29 -26.40 -24.77
N ALA A 91 11.38 -26.48 -23.98
CA ALA A 91 11.74 -27.61 -23.15
C ALA A 91 10.91 -27.71 -21.83
N GLY A 92 10.02 -26.73 -21.58
CA GLY A 92 9.23 -26.64 -20.35
C GLY A 92 10.00 -26.11 -19.14
N GLU A 93 11.15 -25.47 -19.36
CA GLU A 93 11.94 -24.90 -18.26
C GLU A 93 11.35 -23.55 -17.80
N GLU A 94 11.17 -23.41 -16.48
CA GLU A 94 10.65 -22.18 -15.87
C GLU A 94 11.77 -21.13 -15.71
N VAL A 95 11.61 -19.99 -16.38
CA VAL A 95 12.50 -18.83 -16.29
C VAL A 95 11.79 -17.73 -15.52
N ARG A 96 12.36 -17.26 -14.42
CA ARG A 96 11.77 -16.16 -13.65
C ARG A 96 11.93 -14.84 -14.40
N LEU A 97 10.81 -14.16 -14.67
CA LEU A 97 10.78 -12.82 -15.24
C LEU A 97 10.67 -11.73 -14.16
N SER A 98 10.37 -12.13 -12.92
CA SER A 98 10.31 -11.25 -11.75
C SER A 98 11.70 -10.86 -11.22
N GLY A 99 11.77 -9.82 -10.37
CA GLY A 99 13.00 -9.49 -9.62
C GLY A 99 13.92 -8.49 -10.31
N GLY A 100 13.43 -7.78 -11.33
CA GLY A 100 14.19 -6.79 -12.09
C GLY A 100 14.72 -7.29 -13.43
N GLU A 101 14.56 -8.59 -13.75
CA GLU A 101 14.94 -9.16 -15.06
C GLU A 101 14.26 -8.44 -16.23
N VAL A 102 13.01 -7.99 -16.04
CA VAL A 102 12.27 -7.17 -17.01
C VAL A 102 12.20 -5.68 -16.62
N GLY A 103 13.05 -5.23 -15.70
CA GLY A 103 13.10 -3.83 -15.26
C GLY A 103 11.96 -3.39 -14.34
N LEU A 104 11.12 -4.31 -13.86
CA LEU A 104 10.04 -4.03 -12.92
C LEU A 104 10.35 -4.55 -11.52
N ARG A 105 9.99 -3.76 -10.51
CA ARG A 105 10.01 -4.20 -9.11
C ARG A 105 8.79 -5.05 -8.82
N ARG A 106 8.90 -5.91 -7.80
CA ARG A 106 7.80 -6.77 -7.35
C ARG A 106 6.52 -5.99 -7.04
N ALA A 107 6.63 -4.87 -6.32
CA ALA A 107 5.47 -4.06 -5.96
C ALA A 107 4.79 -3.38 -7.16
N GLU A 108 5.57 -2.97 -8.16
CA GLU A 108 5.03 -2.41 -9.41
C GLU A 108 4.25 -3.47 -10.18
N PHE A 109 4.79 -4.69 -10.22
CA PHE A 109 4.11 -5.83 -10.82
C PHE A 109 2.81 -6.19 -10.10
N GLU A 110 2.86 -6.39 -8.78
CA GLU A 110 1.68 -6.73 -7.98
C GLU A 110 0.60 -5.65 -8.07
N GLY A 111 0.99 -4.37 -8.18
CA GLY A 111 0.04 -3.26 -8.41
C GLY A 111 -0.62 -3.26 -9.78
N GLN A 112 -0.05 -3.91 -10.79
CA GLN A 112 -0.64 -4.06 -12.13
C GLN A 112 -1.35 -5.41 -12.33
N LEU A 113 -1.37 -6.28 -11.31
CA LEU A 113 -1.93 -7.63 -11.43
C LEU A 113 -3.37 -7.67 -11.99
N PRO A 114 -4.32 -6.81 -11.54
CA PRO A 114 -5.66 -6.80 -12.12
C PRO A 114 -5.64 -6.52 -13.62
N ARG A 115 -4.81 -5.56 -14.05
CA ARG A 115 -4.68 -5.19 -15.46
C ARG A 115 -4.08 -6.30 -16.31
N LEU A 116 -3.13 -7.07 -15.78
CA LEU A 116 -2.54 -8.22 -16.47
C LEU A 116 -3.52 -9.38 -16.62
N VAL A 117 -4.40 -9.57 -15.64
CA VAL A 117 -5.48 -10.56 -15.72
C VAL A 117 -6.55 -10.12 -16.73
N ASP A 118 -6.88 -8.83 -16.73
CA ASP A 118 -7.87 -8.26 -17.67
C ASP A 118 -7.34 -8.18 -19.11
N ASP A 119 -6.03 -7.97 -19.29
CA ASP A 119 -5.34 -7.90 -20.58
C ASP A 119 -4.05 -8.75 -20.58
N PRO A 120 -4.16 -10.06 -20.87
CA PRO A 120 -3.03 -10.98 -20.91
C PRO A 120 -1.98 -10.63 -21.98
N THR A 121 -2.34 -9.86 -23.00
CA THR A 121 -1.41 -9.50 -24.09
C THR A 121 -0.23 -8.66 -23.59
N LEU A 122 -0.38 -7.98 -22.46
CA LEU A 122 0.70 -7.26 -21.77
C LEU A 122 1.86 -8.19 -21.36
N LEU A 123 1.61 -9.49 -21.19
CA LEU A 123 2.65 -10.48 -20.90
C LEU A 123 3.61 -10.67 -22.09
N VAL A 124 3.16 -10.44 -23.33
CA VAL A 124 4.03 -10.43 -24.52
C VAL A 124 5.08 -9.33 -24.39
N THR A 125 4.68 -8.14 -23.93
CA THR A 125 5.63 -7.02 -23.73
C THR A 125 6.69 -7.35 -22.68
N LEU A 126 6.35 -8.13 -21.65
CA LEU A 126 7.32 -8.62 -20.66
C LEU A 126 8.30 -9.62 -21.30
N ALA A 127 7.80 -10.56 -22.08
CA ALA A 127 8.63 -11.53 -22.81
C ALA A 127 9.61 -10.83 -23.76
N GLU A 128 9.14 -9.86 -24.54
CA GLU A 128 10.00 -9.08 -25.44
C GLU A 128 11.06 -8.29 -24.66
N THR A 129 10.69 -7.71 -23.52
CA THR A 129 11.64 -6.96 -22.69
C THR A 129 12.71 -7.88 -22.13
N TYR A 130 12.34 -9.09 -21.71
CA TYR A 130 13.27 -10.12 -21.31
C TYR A 130 14.21 -10.50 -22.45
N ALA A 131 13.68 -10.85 -23.62
CA ALA A 131 14.48 -11.22 -24.79
C ALA A 131 15.47 -10.13 -25.21
N ARG A 132 15.05 -8.85 -25.19
CA ARG A 132 15.95 -7.72 -25.47
C ARG A 132 17.09 -7.58 -24.46
N ARG A 133 16.84 -7.92 -23.20
CA ARG A 133 17.82 -7.78 -22.11
C ARG A 133 18.72 -9.03 -21.97
N HIS A 134 18.26 -10.17 -22.47
CA HIS A 134 18.93 -11.46 -22.44
C HIS A 134 18.97 -12.09 -23.85
N PRO A 135 19.74 -11.52 -24.80
CA PRO A 135 19.74 -11.96 -26.20
C PRO A 135 20.26 -13.39 -26.42
N GLU A 136 21.03 -13.92 -25.47
CA GLU A 136 21.60 -15.27 -25.51
C GLU A 136 20.74 -16.31 -24.76
N ALA A 137 19.62 -15.90 -24.14
CA ALA A 137 18.75 -16.81 -23.42
C ALA A 137 17.88 -17.62 -24.39
N THR A 138 17.48 -18.82 -23.95
CA THR A 138 16.51 -19.65 -24.68
C THR A 138 15.21 -18.89 -24.89
N ALA A 139 14.64 -19.01 -26.09
CA ALA A 139 13.37 -18.38 -26.41
C ALA A 139 12.24 -18.91 -25.50
N LEU A 140 11.40 -17.99 -25.05
CA LEU A 140 10.21 -18.31 -24.30
C LEU A 140 9.07 -18.62 -25.27
N VAL A 141 8.26 -19.62 -24.95
CA VAL A 141 7.04 -20.00 -25.71
C VAL A 141 5.76 -19.56 -25.00
N GLU A 142 5.83 -19.33 -23.69
CA GLU A 142 4.68 -18.91 -22.87
C GLU A 142 5.15 -18.00 -21.73
N VAL A 143 4.28 -17.10 -21.27
CA VAL A 143 4.46 -16.36 -20.02
C VAL A 143 3.26 -16.55 -19.12
N GLN A 144 3.52 -16.85 -17.85
CA GLN A 144 2.51 -17.07 -16.83
C GLN A 144 2.68 -16.15 -15.63
N VAL A 145 1.56 -15.76 -15.04
CA VAL A 145 1.51 -15.19 -13.70
C VAL A 145 1.05 -16.25 -12.73
N VAL A 146 1.96 -16.67 -11.84
CA VAL A 146 1.75 -17.76 -10.91
C VAL A 146 1.69 -17.23 -9.48
N GLN A 147 0.69 -17.67 -8.74
CA GLN A 147 0.59 -17.47 -7.30
C GLN A 147 0.90 -18.76 -6.56
N ARG A 148 1.93 -18.72 -5.72
CA ARG A 148 2.16 -19.76 -4.72
C ARG A 148 1.37 -19.44 -3.46
N HIS A 149 0.54 -20.38 -3.02
CA HIS A 149 -0.23 -20.29 -1.79
C HIS A 149 0.43 -21.19 -0.75
N PHE A 150 0.99 -20.59 0.31
CA PHE A 150 1.55 -21.32 1.44
C PHE A 150 0.47 -21.50 2.50
N GLU A 151 0.18 -22.74 2.86
CA GLU A 151 -0.88 -23.05 3.82
C GLU A 151 -0.47 -22.70 5.25
N LEU A 152 -1.44 -22.12 5.98
CA LEU A 152 -1.31 -21.79 7.38
C LEU A 152 -2.33 -22.56 8.20
N ALA A 153 -1.92 -22.97 9.40
CA ALA A 153 -2.80 -23.48 10.45
C ALA A 153 -2.51 -22.69 11.73
N ASP A 154 -3.52 -22.01 12.26
CA ASP A 154 -3.42 -21.16 13.47
C ASP A 154 -2.27 -20.14 13.41
N GLY A 155 -2.01 -19.59 12.22
CA GLY A 155 -0.97 -18.59 11.97
C GLY A 155 0.45 -19.17 11.83
N LEU A 156 0.60 -20.49 11.81
CA LEU A 156 1.87 -21.19 11.60
C LEU A 156 1.91 -21.85 10.22
N PRO A 157 3.07 -21.88 9.54
CA PRO A 157 3.21 -22.58 8.27
C PRO A 157 3.08 -24.08 8.46
N THR A 158 2.27 -24.74 7.62
CA THR A 158 2.15 -26.20 7.60
C THR A 158 3.32 -26.87 6.88
N GLY A 159 3.94 -26.13 5.94
CA GLY A 159 4.94 -26.64 5.00
C GLY A 159 4.34 -26.99 3.64
N ASP A 160 3.02 -27.12 3.56
CA ASP A 160 2.29 -27.38 2.33
C ASP A 160 2.11 -26.10 1.52
N TRP A 161 2.14 -26.26 0.19
CA TRP A 161 1.88 -25.18 -0.74
C TRP A 161 1.33 -25.72 -2.05
N PHE A 162 0.60 -24.87 -2.77
CA PHE A 162 0.19 -25.14 -4.14
C PHE A 162 0.39 -23.91 -5.02
N ASP A 163 0.65 -24.15 -6.29
CA ASP A 163 0.73 -23.09 -7.30
C ASP A 163 -0.60 -22.98 -8.04
N ARG A 164 -1.00 -21.74 -8.32
CA ARG A 164 -2.14 -21.40 -9.16
C ARG A 164 -1.69 -20.45 -10.25
N VAL A 165 -1.89 -20.84 -11.51
CA VAL A 165 -1.76 -19.92 -12.65
C VAL A 165 -2.97 -19.00 -12.64
N LEU A 166 -2.74 -17.69 -12.60
CA LEU A 166 -3.81 -16.69 -12.65
C LEU A 166 -4.16 -16.30 -14.08
N VAL A 167 -3.14 -16.16 -14.90
CA VAL A 167 -3.23 -15.79 -16.31
C VAL A 167 -1.97 -16.30 -16.99
N ASP A 168 -2.13 -16.78 -18.21
CA ASP A 168 -1.08 -17.23 -19.11
C ASP A 168 -1.25 -16.59 -20.49
N GLN A 169 -0.17 -16.55 -21.24
CA GLN A 169 -0.14 -16.04 -22.60
C GLN A 169 0.90 -16.80 -23.42
N ASP A 170 0.40 -17.52 -24.43
CA ASP A 170 1.24 -18.13 -25.46
C ASP A 170 1.90 -17.05 -26.33
N LEU A 171 3.19 -17.23 -26.59
CA LEU A 171 4.00 -16.31 -27.40
C LEU A 171 4.05 -16.74 -28.88
N GLU A 172 3.71 -17.99 -29.19
CA GLU A 172 3.65 -18.51 -30.57
C GLU A 172 2.50 -17.92 -31.39
N ALA A 173 1.46 -17.39 -30.74
CA ALA A 173 0.28 -16.82 -31.39
C ALA A 173 0.44 -15.34 -31.78
N GLY A 174 1.59 -14.72 -31.49
CA GLY A 174 1.86 -13.31 -31.74
C GLY A 174 2.99 -13.09 -32.76
N SER A 175 2.75 -13.40 -34.04
CA SER A 175 3.60 -12.99 -35.17
C SER A 175 2.81 -12.16 -36.17
#